data_AF-A0AAN6FN54-F1
#
_entry.id   AF-A0AAN6FN54-F1
#
_cell.length_a   1.000
_cell.length_b   1.000
_cell.length_c   1.000
_cell.angle_alpha   90.00
_cell.angle_beta   90.00
_cell.angle_gamma   90.00
#
_symmetry.space_group_name_H-M   'P 1'
#
loop_
_entity.id
_entity.type
_entity.pdbx_description
1 polymer ?
#
loop_
_entity_poly.entity_id
_entity_poly.type
_entity_poly.pdbx_seq_one_letter_code
_entity_poly.pdbx_strand_id
1 'polypeptide(L)'
;MDIPGLETVQGNFIAANNSVLTTLSSSTFSVITGTVLFQNLPFLTNLTLPNWISSGTLHFDTVPEPTVHDFQQNGQQVNNLIVRNTTFAFLAGLALQGAQMDTLEIVDNPFLQIVNLQMGNISQSATITGSSADLVVMFPNLTYAYELNILHGSQVVLPRLQAVNGGMSIRSIKSPNVSAPALTFVGGDLDVSDCGLSELDMNQLVNVQGSVNLENNAQLADLSGLSMLSVVGGLYLVGPFTNTTLPSLRRVQGNALISSTQALNCSDISSTLVQGTYTCHAATVVGASTSSTASPLQHGLTGGAIGGIVAGIVIALALLAAGISILYRRQQRGGREAQQQQEQSRVVEDPLHEVGTQQRRRDPAEKDGNAIFEVPGKWPDRGELAGSQSRPNGVGPEKRYELS
;
A
#
# COMPACT_ATOMS: atom_id res chain seq x y z
N MET A 1 23.39 3.03 14.55
CA MET A 1 23.52 4.49 14.68
C MET A 1 22.34 4.98 15.47
N ASP A 2 22.59 5.70 16.56
CA ASP A 2 21.54 6.39 17.33
C ASP A 2 21.66 7.89 17.07
N ILE A 3 20.53 8.57 16.90
CA ILE A 3 20.46 10.01 16.58
C ILE A 3 19.70 10.72 17.71
N PRO A 4 20.39 11.09 18.80
CA PRO A 4 19.76 11.79 19.92
C PRO A 4 19.61 13.29 19.65
N GLY A 5 18.53 13.88 20.17
CA GLY A 5 18.34 15.33 20.30
C GLY A 5 17.76 16.05 19.08
N LEU A 6 17.55 15.36 17.97
CA LEU A 6 16.89 15.92 16.80
C LEU A 6 15.37 15.65 16.88
N GLU A 7 14.58 16.69 17.15
CA GLU A 7 13.13 16.57 17.33
C GLU A 7 12.36 16.90 16.05
N THR A 8 12.61 18.08 15.48
CA THR A 8 12.01 18.55 14.24
C THR A 8 13.08 18.77 13.18
N VAL A 9 12.85 18.24 11.99
CA VAL A 9 13.68 18.47 10.81
C VAL A 9 12.86 19.27 9.80
N GLN A 10 13.27 20.51 9.55
CA GLN A 10 12.76 21.27 8.43
C GLN A 10 13.55 20.88 7.19
N GLY A 11 13.00 19.97 6.38
CA GLY A 11 13.67 19.40 5.21
C GLY A 11 13.71 17.88 5.25
N ASN A 12 14.76 17.30 4.67
CA ASN A 12 14.86 15.87 4.45
C ASN A 12 15.73 15.18 5.51
N PHE A 13 15.36 13.95 5.84
CA PHE A 13 16.23 12.99 6.50
C PHE A 13 16.56 11.87 5.52
N ILE A 14 17.85 11.64 5.26
CA ILE A 14 18.30 10.67 4.25
C ILE A 14 19.32 9.73 4.87
N ALA A 15 19.00 8.44 4.87
CA ALA A 15 19.93 7.37 5.14
C ALA A 15 20.03 6.50 3.89
N ALA A 16 21.14 6.60 3.16
CA ALA A 16 21.30 5.96 1.88
C ALA A 16 22.69 5.35 1.67
N ASN A 17 22.77 4.33 0.80
CA ASN A 17 24.01 3.76 0.26
C ASN A 17 25.01 3.33 1.34
N ASN A 18 24.52 2.60 2.34
CA ASN A 18 25.36 2.15 3.45
C ASN A 18 25.31 0.62 3.57
N SER A 19 26.42 -0.02 3.22
CA SER A 19 26.59 -1.48 3.23
C SER A 19 26.97 -2.06 4.59
N VAL A 20 26.96 -1.26 5.66
CA VAL A 20 27.28 -1.73 7.02
C VAL A 20 26.28 -1.29 8.08
N LEU A 21 25.34 -0.39 7.74
CA LEU A 21 24.37 0.14 8.68
C LEU A 21 23.36 -0.96 9.05
N THR A 22 23.49 -1.49 10.27
CA THR A 22 22.60 -2.53 10.78
C THR A 22 21.44 -2.00 11.61
N THR A 23 21.62 -0.83 12.24
CA THR A 23 20.64 -0.26 13.16
C THR A 23 20.56 1.24 12.97
N LEU A 24 19.34 1.78 12.95
CA LEU A 24 19.06 3.19 13.02
C LEU A 24 17.99 3.45 14.08
N SER A 25 18.28 4.32 15.04
CA SER A 25 17.33 4.70 16.08
C SER A 25 17.34 6.19 16.34
N SER A 26 16.20 6.71 16.80
CA SER A 26 16.13 8.01 17.47
C SER A 26 14.93 8.04 18.40
N SER A 27 15.18 8.39 19.66
CA SER A 27 14.14 8.62 20.65
C SER A 27 13.57 10.03 20.62
N THR A 28 14.09 10.94 19.79
CA THR A 28 13.63 12.34 19.75
C THR A 28 12.93 12.70 18.45
N PHE A 29 13.20 12.00 17.35
CA PHE A 29 12.62 12.31 16.05
C PHE A 29 11.10 12.32 16.09
N SER A 30 10.51 13.47 15.76
CA SER A 30 9.07 13.69 15.84
C SER A 30 8.46 14.16 14.52
N VAL A 31 8.98 15.25 13.94
CA VAL A 31 8.40 15.87 12.74
C VAL A 31 9.47 16.09 11.69
N ILE A 32 9.21 15.67 10.45
CA ILE A 32 10.11 15.87 9.31
C ILE A 32 9.31 16.48 8.16
N THR A 33 9.49 17.75 7.85
CA THR A 33 8.61 18.42 6.87
C THR A 33 8.80 17.92 5.44
N GLY A 34 9.98 17.38 5.12
CA GLY A 34 10.32 16.83 3.80
C GLY A 34 10.30 15.31 3.77
N THR A 35 11.28 14.74 3.07
CA THR A 35 11.39 13.31 2.81
C THR A 35 12.22 12.61 3.88
N VAL A 36 11.68 11.51 4.41
CA VAL A 36 12.40 10.47 5.16
C VAL A 36 12.74 9.36 4.18
N LEU A 37 13.99 9.28 3.75
CA LEU A 37 14.48 8.32 2.77
C LEU A 37 15.38 7.27 3.40
N PHE A 38 15.00 6.01 3.23
CA PHE A 38 15.83 4.83 3.50
C PHE A 38 16.11 4.12 2.18
N GLN A 39 17.35 4.20 1.70
CA GLN A 39 17.69 3.68 0.37
C GLN A 39 18.96 2.84 0.37
N ASN A 40 18.91 1.65 -0.25
CA ASN A 40 20.09 0.82 -0.47
C ASN A 40 20.86 0.54 0.84
N LEU A 41 20.13 -0.03 1.80
CA LEU A 41 20.60 -0.35 3.16
C LEU A 41 20.49 -1.87 3.40
N PRO A 42 21.30 -2.70 2.70
CA PRO A 42 21.08 -4.15 2.62
C PRO A 42 21.20 -4.92 3.94
N PHE A 43 21.74 -4.29 4.99
CA PHE A 43 21.90 -4.92 6.30
C PHE A 43 21.09 -4.25 7.41
N LEU A 44 20.21 -3.29 7.09
CA LEU A 44 19.42 -2.59 8.10
C LEU A 44 18.38 -3.54 8.72
N THR A 45 18.66 -4.05 9.92
CA THR A 45 17.78 -4.98 10.63
C THR A 45 16.96 -4.32 11.73
N ASN A 46 17.34 -3.12 12.19
CA ASN A 46 16.61 -2.41 13.24
C ASN A 46 16.37 -0.94 12.85
N LEU A 47 15.10 -0.53 12.80
CA LEU A 47 14.69 0.84 12.58
C LEU A 47 13.70 1.27 13.66
N THR A 48 14.12 2.16 14.57
CA THR A 48 13.30 2.51 15.74
C THR A 48 13.12 4.01 15.86
N LEU A 49 11.90 4.49 15.58
CA LEU A 49 11.50 5.89 15.59
C LEU A 49 10.20 6.08 16.42
N PRO A 50 10.24 5.78 17.74
CA PRO A 50 9.05 5.66 18.58
C PRO A 50 8.28 6.97 18.79
N ASN A 51 8.91 8.12 18.56
CA ASN A 51 8.28 9.43 18.74
C ASN A 51 7.95 10.11 17.40
N TRP A 52 8.13 9.41 16.28
CA TRP A 52 7.82 9.96 14.96
C TRP A 52 6.30 10.08 14.77
N ILE A 53 5.88 11.28 14.41
CA ILE A 53 4.48 11.68 14.25
C ILE A 53 4.16 11.98 12.79
N SER A 54 5.05 12.69 12.09
CA SER A 54 4.74 13.08 10.71
C SER A 54 5.94 13.21 9.79
N SER A 55 5.71 12.89 8.52
CA SER A 55 6.61 13.29 7.44
C SER A 55 5.86 13.75 6.19
N GLY A 56 6.52 14.58 5.37
CA GLY A 56 6.04 14.86 4.02
C GLY A 56 6.02 13.56 3.20
N THR A 57 7.19 12.94 3.05
CA THR A 57 7.32 11.65 2.36
C THR A 57 8.01 10.64 3.26
N LEU A 58 7.52 9.40 3.30
CA LEU A 58 8.21 8.26 3.86
C LEU A 58 8.53 7.29 2.71
N HIS A 59 9.83 7.11 2.43
CA HIS A 59 10.31 6.36 1.28
C HIS A 59 11.28 5.25 1.71
N PHE A 60 10.90 4.01 1.43
CA PHE A 60 11.76 2.83 1.53
C PHE A 60 12.08 2.30 0.13
N ASP A 61 13.36 2.16 -0.17
CA ASP A 61 13.84 1.59 -1.44
C ASP A 61 15.02 0.66 -1.20
N THR A 62 14.89 -0.61 -1.57
CA THR A 62 15.99 -1.60 -1.43
C THR A 62 16.45 -1.71 0.03
N VAL A 63 15.49 -2.00 0.91
CA VAL A 63 15.69 -2.17 2.36
C VAL A 63 15.12 -3.53 2.77
N PRO A 64 15.87 -4.36 3.55
CA PRO A 64 15.35 -5.61 4.07
C PRO A 64 14.33 -5.36 5.19
N GLU A 65 13.47 -6.33 5.49
CA GLU A 65 12.50 -6.24 6.59
C GLU A 65 13.21 -6.12 7.95
N PRO A 66 13.12 -4.98 8.64
CA PRO A 66 13.71 -4.85 9.95
C PRO A 66 12.83 -5.55 11.00
N THR A 67 13.50 -6.14 11.99
CA THR A 67 12.92 -6.97 13.06
C THR A 67 12.00 -6.18 13.99
N VAL A 68 12.20 -4.86 14.08
CA VAL A 68 11.39 -3.95 14.89
C VAL A 68 11.11 -2.70 14.07
N HIS A 69 9.85 -2.47 13.76
CA HIS A 69 9.31 -1.18 13.33
C HIS A 69 8.43 -0.66 14.46
N ASP A 70 9.03 0.04 15.40
CA ASP A 70 8.26 0.63 16.49
C ASP A 70 8.08 2.13 16.27
N PHE A 71 6.98 2.47 15.60
CA PHE A 71 6.45 3.83 15.56
C PHE A 71 5.21 3.89 16.48
N GLN A 72 5.41 3.67 17.78
CA GLN A 72 4.41 3.42 18.85
C GLN A 72 3.32 4.52 19.06
N GLN A 73 3.06 5.45 18.13
CA GLN A 73 2.11 6.55 18.31
C GLN A 73 0.89 6.44 17.39
N ASN A 74 -0.31 6.68 17.94
CA ASN A 74 -1.53 6.83 17.16
C ASN A 74 -1.57 8.21 16.47
N GLY A 75 -2.13 8.27 15.26
CA GLY A 75 -2.42 9.54 14.57
C GLY A 75 -1.29 10.06 13.68
N GLN A 76 -0.45 9.15 13.18
CA GLN A 76 0.65 9.52 12.29
C GLN A 76 0.14 10.13 10.98
N GLN A 77 0.89 11.08 10.45
CA GLN A 77 0.58 11.75 9.19
C GLN A 77 1.74 11.58 8.21
N VAL A 78 1.43 11.00 7.05
CA VAL A 78 2.37 10.86 5.94
C VAL A 78 1.66 11.32 4.68
N ASN A 79 2.17 12.35 4.02
CA ASN A 79 1.52 12.79 2.77
C ASN A 79 1.79 11.77 1.65
N ASN A 80 3.03 11.27 1.55
CA ASN A 80 3.41 10.29 0.53
C ASN A 80 4.10 9.08 1.14
N LEU A 81 3.56 7.88 0.92
CA LEU A 81 4.21 6.63 1.30
C LEU A 81 4.70 5.91 0.05
N ILE A 82 6.01 5.70 -0.05
CA ILE A 82 6.64 5.00 -1.18
C ILE A 82 7.42 3.81 -0.63
N VAL A 83 7.07 2.61 -1.07
CA VAL A 83 7.73 1.35 -0.69
C VAL A 83 8.09 0.59 -1.95
N ARG A 84 9.39 0.48 -2.23
CA ARG A 84 9.90 -0.13 -3.46
C ARG A 84 11.01 -1.13 -3.20
N ASN A 85 11.02 -2.23 -3.94
CA ASN A 85 12.13 -3.19 -3.92
C ASN A 85 12.52 -3.69 -2.52
N THR A 86 11.56 -3.76 -1.60
CA THR A 86 11.83 -4.19 -0.21
C THR A 86 11.58 -5.68 -0.04
N THR A 87 12.11 -6.24 1.04
CA THR A 87 11.77 -7.60 1.46
C THR A 87 10.71 -7.63 2.56
N PHE A 88 9.93 -6.55 2.72
CA PHE A 88 8.90 -6.45 3.76
C PHE A 88 7.83 -7.51 3.54
N ALA A 89 7.45 -8.25 4.59
CA ALA A 89 6.28 -9.11 4.56
C ALA A 89 4.99 -8.32 4.86
N PHE A 90 5.09 -7.26 5.66
CA PHE A 90 3.99 -6.35 5.99
C PHE A 90 4.49 -4.93 6.33
N LEU A 91 3.61 -3.94 6.22
CA LEU A 91 3.92 -2.55 6.61
C LEU A 91 3.62 -2.34 8.11
N ALA A 92 4.57 -2.72 8.94
CA ALA A 92 4.47 -2.65 10.40
C ALA A 92 4.54 -1.21 10.94
N GLY A 93 3.80 -0.96 12.03
CA GLY A 93 3.97 0.23 12.86
C GLY A 93 3.41 1.55 12.28
N LEU A 94 2.81 1.54 11.09
CA LEU A 94 2.18 2.74 10.51
C LEU A 94 0.74 2.90 11.02
N ALA A 95 0.54 3.74 12.02
CA ALA A 95 -0.77 4.04 12.61
C ALA A 95 -1.42 5.26 11.94
N LEU A 96 -1.73 5.14 10.65
CA LEU A 96 -2.26 6.21 9.78
C LEU A 96 -3.78 6.43 9.93
N GLN A 97 -4.34 6.18 11.10
CA GLN A 97 -5.79 6.25 11.31
C GLN A 97 -6.31 7.67 11.07
N GLY A 98 -7.19 7.84 10.08
CA GLY A 98 -7.77 9.14 9.72
C GLY A 98 -6.80 10.07 8.97
N ALA A 99 -5.59 9.61 8.66
CA ALA A 99 -4.62 10.38 7.90
C ALA A 99 -5.15 10.71 6.50
N GLN A 100 -4.77 11.89 6.01
CA GLN A 100 -4.97 12.31 4.64
C GLN A 100 -3.65 12.08 3.90
N MET A 101 -3.68 11.27 2.84
CA MET A 101 -2.51 11.01 2.03
C MET A 101 -2.71 11.64 0.65
N ASP A 102 -1.63 12.04 0.02
CA ASP A 102 -1.62 12.42 -1.38
C ASP A 102 -1.35 11.20 -2.25
N THR A 103 -0.23 10.51 -1.96
CA THR A 103 0.23 9.36 -2.75
C THR A 103 0.55 8.14 -1.89
N LEU A 104 0.07 6.98 -2.34
CA LEU A 104 0.51 5.67 -1.88
C LEU A 104 1.13 4.93 -3.07
N GLU A 105 2.38 4.54 -2.95
CA GLU A 105 3.08 3.78 -3.97
C GLU A 105 3.76 2.56 -3.35
N ILE A 106 3.34 1.36 -3.75
CA ILE A 106 3.92 0.10 -3.33
C ILE A 106 4.23 -0.70 -4.59
N VAL A 107 5.50 -0.73 -4.98
CA VAL A 107 5.91 -1.27 -6.28
C VAL A 107 7.07 -2.25 -6.10
N ASP A 108 7.03 -3.38 -6.79
CA ASP A 108 8.13 -4.36 -6.83
C ASP A 108 8.53 -4.88 -5.44
N ASN A 109 7.54 -5.26 -4.62
CA ASN A 109 7.76 -5.87 -3.29
C ASN A 109 7.31 -7.35 -3.30
N PRO A 110 8.12 -8.27 -3.83
CA PRO A 110 7.69 -9.66 -4.09
C PRO A 110 7.39 -10.47 -2.83
N PHE A 111 7.87 -10.04 -1.66
CA PHE A 111 7.65 -10.70 -0.38
C PHE A 111 6.48 -10.11 0.42
N LEU A 112 5.89 -9.00 -0.05
CA LEU A 112 4.84 -8.29 0.67
C LEU A 112 3.52 -9.07 0.61
N GLN A 113 3.04 -9.50 1.77
CA GLN A 113 1.85 -10.33 1.92
C GLN A 113 0.64 -9.53 2.39
N ILE A 114 0.83 -8.48 3.19
CA ILE A 114 -0.28 -7.70 3.75
C ILE A 114 0.03 -6.21 3.69
N VAL A 115 -0.90 -5.45 3.11
CA VAL A 115 -0.98 -4.00 3.21
C VAL A 115 -2.28 -3.66 3.92
N ASN A 116 -2.18 -3.25 5.19
CA ASN A 116 -3.32 -2.84 5.99
C ASN A 116 -3.08 -1.43 6.52
N LEU A 117 -3.67 -0.44 5.84
CA LEU A 117 -3.48 0.97 6.15
C LEU A 117 -4.82 1.64 6.43
N GLN A 118 -4.87 2.46 7.47
CA GLN A 118 -6.13 3.00 8.03
C GLN A 118 -6.38 4.47 7.66
N MET A 119 -5.77 4.95 6.58
CA MET A 119 -5.96 6.30 6.06
C MET A 119 -7.42 6.54 5.65
N GLY A 120 -7.84 7.80 5.72
CA GLY A 120 -9.20 8.20 5.33
C GLY A 120 -9.34 8.49 3.85
N ASN A 121 -8.39 9.22 3.26
CA ASN A 121 -8.47 9.66 1.87
C ASN A 121 -7.11 9.63 1.18
N ILE A 122 -7.12 9.44 -0.14
CA ILE A 122 -5.96 9.54 -1.02
C ILE A 122 -6.25 10.59 -2.10
N SER A 123 -5.59 11.73 -2.03
CA SER A 123 -5.93 12.92 -2.82
C SER A 123 -5.43 12.86 -4.27
N GLN A 124 -4.39 12.06 -4.55
CA GLN A 124 -3.78 11.93 -5.89
C GLN A 124 -3.81 10.49 -6.40
N SER A 125 -3.02 9.57 -5.82
CA SER A 125 -2.98 8.21 -6.38
C SER A 125 -2.59 7.14 -5.37
N ALA A 126 -3.20 5.98 -5.50
CA ALA A 126 -2.76 4.75 -4.86
C ALA A 126 -2.38 3.73 -5.93
N THR A 127 -1.10 3.38 -6.00
CA THR A 127 -0.58 2.40 -6.96
C THR A 127 0.11 1.27 -6.20
N ILE A 128 -0.43 0.06 -6.35
CA ILE A 128 0.12 -1.16 -5.77
C ILE A 128 0.34 -2.16 -6.91
N THR A 129 1.61 -2.41 -7.24
CA THR A 129 2.01 -3.28 -8.36
C THR A 129 3.25 -4.09 -8.00
N GLY A 130 3.58 -5.10 -8.81
CA GLY A 130 4.82 -5.89 -8.64
C GLY A 130 4.95 -6.56 -7.27
N SER A 131 3.84 -6.78 -6.56
CA SER A 131 3.82 -7.36 -5.22
C SER A 131 3.54 -8.85 -5.26
N SER A 132 3.63 -9.54 -4.11
CA SER A 132 3.41 -10.98 -4.05
C SER A 132 2.03 -11.36 -4.60
N ALA A 133 1.94 -12.53 -5.26
CA ALA A 133 0.68 -13.04 -5.77
C ALA A 133 -0.33 -13.38 -4.64
N ASP A 134 0.12 -13.39 -3.39
CA ASP A 134 -0.69 -13.66 -2.20
C ASP A 134 -1.03 -12.38 -1.41
N LEU A 135 -0.68 -11.21 -1.95
CA LEU A 135 -0.89 -9.91 -1.30
C LEU A 135 -2.37 -9.64 -0.96
N VAL A 136 -2.65 -9.38 0.30
CA VAL A 136 -3.93 -8.88 0.79
C VAL A 136 -3.85 -7.37 1.00
N VAL A 137 -4.70 -6.61 0.31
CA VAL A 137 -4.83 -5.15 0.46
C VAL A 137 -6.10 -4.82 1.25
N MET A 138 -5.94 -4.12 2.37
CA MET A 138 -7.03 -3.70 3.25
C MET A 138 -6.93 -2.21 3.54
N PHE A 139 -7.94 -1.46 3.10
CA PHE A 139 -8.10 -0.05 3.44
C PHE A 139 -9.44 0.16 4.16
N PRO A 140 -9.55 -0.25 5.44
CA PRO A 140 -10.83 -0.31 6.14
C PRO A 140 -11.52 1.05 6.34
N ASN A 141 -10.76 2.14 6.28
CA ASN A 141 -11.25 3.51 6.52
C ASN A 141 -11.21 4.40 5.27
N LEU A 142 -10.71 3.90 4.14
CA LEU A 142 -10.61 4.71 2.94
C LEU A 142 -12.01 5.03 2.42
N THR A 143 -12.36 6.31 2.40
CA THR A 143 -13.65 6.82 1.89
C THR A 143 -13.54 7.43 0.51
N TYR A 144 -12.36 7.95 0.15
CA TYR A 144 -12.13 8.62 -1.13
C TYR A 144 -10.73 8.31 -1.66
N ALA A 145 -10.64 8.10 -2.98
CA ALA A 145 -9.40 8.13 -3.72
C ALA A 145 -9.56 8.99 -4.98
N TYR A 146 -8.48 9.61 -5.48
CA TYR A 146 -8.50 10.16 -6.84
C TYR A 146 -8.22 9.04 -7.85
N GLU A 147 -7.02 8.46 -7.87
CA GLU A 147 -6.71 7.24 -8.65
C GLU A 147 -6.47 6.03 -7.73
N LEU A 148 -6.97 4.85 -8.12
CA LEU A 148 -6.73 3.60 -7.38
C LEU A 148 -6.36 2.45 -8.33
N ASN A 149 -5.09 2.05 -8.33
CA ASN A 149 -4.54 1.01 -9.17
C ASN A 149 -3.95 -0.11 -8.31
N ILE A 150 -4.59 -1.27 -8.31
CA ILE A 150 -4.13 -2.46 -7.58
C ILE A 150 -3.98 -3.61 -8.58
N LEU A 151 -2.72 -4.01 -8.81
CA LEU A 151 -2.33 -5.09 -9.70
C LEU A 151 -1.58 -6.18 -8.94
N HIS A 152 -2.00 -7.42 -9.17
CA HIS A 152 -1.44 -8.63 -8.57
C HIS A 152 -1.67 -8.70 -7.05
N GLY A 153 -2.49 -9.66 -6.64
CA GLY A 153 -2.71 -9.95 -5.23
C GLY A 153 -3.69 -11.09 -5.02
N SER A 154 -3.91 -11.44 -3.77
CA SER A 154 -4.94 -12.41 -3.39
C SER A 154 -6.27 -11.74 -3.15
N GLN A 155 -6.35 -10.59 -2.47
CA GLN A 155 -7.61 -10.00 -2.04
C GLN A 155 -7.52 -8.48 -1.90
N VAL A 156 -8.64 -7.79 -2.19
CA VAL A 156 -8.79 -6.33 -2.03
C VAL A 156 -10.06 -6.04 -1.22
N VAL A 157 -9.93 -5.27 -0.13
CA VAL A 157 -11.03 -4.97 0.80
C VAL A 157 -11.17 -3.47 1.01
N LEU A 158 -12.25 -2.88 0.47
CA LEU A 158 -12.50 -1.43 0.43
C LEU A 158 -13.90 -1.09 0.98
N PRO A 159 -14.21 -1.45 2.25
CA PRO A 159 -15.58 -1.51 2.75
C PRO A 159 -16.25 -0.13 2.89
N ARG A 160 -15.46 0.94 2.95
CA ARG A 160 -15.92 2.32 3.15
C ARG A 160 -15.67 3.22 1.95
N LEU A 161 -15.08 2.72 0.87
CA LEU A 161 -14.75 3.54 -0.29
C LEU A 161 -16.05 4.00 -0.95
N GLN A 162 -16.26 5.32 -1.00
CA GLN A 162 -17.49 5.94 -1.49
C GLN A 162 -17.35 6.54 -2.88
N ALA A 163 -16.17 7.08 -3.19
CA ALA A 163 -15.92 7.73 -4.48
C ALA A 163 -14.47 7.55 -4.92
N VAL A 164 -14.30 7.33 -6.22
CA VAL A 164 -13.02 7.43 -6.92
C VAL A 164 -13.16 8.52 -7.99
N ASN A 165 -12.46 9.64 -7.88
CA ASN A 165 -12.69 10.78 -8.80
C ASN A 165 -11.98 10.63 -10.15
N GLY A 166 -10.92 9.84 -10.20
CA GLY A 166 -10.25 9.38 -11.40
C GLY A 166 -10.62 7.92 -11.70
N GLY A 167 -9.67 7.16 -12.21
CA GLY A 167 -9.83 5.74 -12.52
C GLY A 167 -9.66 4.81 -11.32
N MET A 168 -10.30 3.64 -11.43
CA MET A 168 -10.13 2.52 -10.52
C MET A 168 -9.80 1.27 -11.31
N SER A 169 -8.61 0.71 -11.11
CA SER A 169 -8.16 -0.51 -11.76
C SER A 169 -7.81 -1.57 -10.72
N ILE A 170 -8.52 -2.69 -10.75
CA ILE A 170 -8.24 -3.90 -9.97
C ILE A 170 -7.96 -5.02 -10.94
N ARG A 171 -6.70 -5.47 -11.04
CA ARG A 171 -6.32 -6.51 -12.01
C ARG A 171 -5.50 -7.63 -11.39
N SER A 172 -5.66 -8.82 -11.95
CA SER A 172 -4.88 -10.01 -11.54
C SER A 172 -5.02 -10.35 -10.05
N ILE A 173 -6.24 -10.24 -9.52
CA ILE A 173 -6.56 -10.59 -8.14
C ILE A 173 -7.12 -12.02 -8.07
N LYS A 174 -6.56 -12.88 -7.22
CA LYS A 174 -6.99 -14.29 -7.12
C LYS A 174 -8.35 -14.47 -6.43
N SER A 175 -8.80 -13.51 -5.64
CA SER A 175 -10.04 -13.61 -4.85
C SER A 175 -11.26 -13.84 -5.73
N PRO A 176 -12.20 -14.71 -5.30
CA PRO A 176 -13.50 -14.85 -5.94
C PRO A 176 -14.40 -13.62 -5.78
N ASN A 177 -14.06 -12.71 -4.88
CA ASN A 177 -14.83 -11.52 -4.59
C ASN A 177 -13.97 -10.26 -4.59
N VAL A 178 -14.44 -9.24 -5.30
CA VAL A 178 -13.98 -7.85 -5.20
C VAL A 178 -15.16 -7.02 -4.70
N SER A 179 -15.00 -6.39 -3.53
CA SER A 179 -16.08 -5.68 -2.83
C SER A 179 -15.68 -4.25 -2.47
N ALA A 180 -16.52 -3.31 -2.91
CA ALA A 180 -16.54 -1.90 -2.55
C ALA A 180 -18.02 -1.47 -2.39
N PRO A 181 -18.71 -1.95 -1.35
CA PRO A 181 -20.18 -1.90 -1.25
C PRO A 181 -20.70 -0.48 -1.02
N ALA A 182 -19.86 0.43 -0.55
CA ALA A 182 -20.20 1.84 -0.34
C ALA A 182 -19.90 2.71 -1.58
N LEU A 183 -19.29 2.15 -2.64
CA LEU A 183 -18.82 2.92 -3.79
C LEU A 183 -20.04 3.39 -4.59
N THR A 184 -20.13 4.70 -4.82
CA THR A 184 -21.25 5.33 -5.53
C THR A 184 -20.84 5.99 -6.85
N PHE A 185 -19.56 6.34 -6.99
CA PHE A 185 -19.05 7.13 -8.11
C PHE A 185 -17.63 6.72 -8.50
N VAL A 186 -17.40 6.59 -9.81
CA VAL A 186 -16.07 6.54 -10.44
C VAL A 186 -16.01 7.63 -11.52
N GLY A 187 -15.01 8.51 -11.48
CA GLY A 187 -14.89 9.64 -12.40
C GLY A 187 -14.07 9.36 -13.67
N GLY A 188 -13.32 8.26 -13.68
CA GLY A 188 -12.65 7.69 -14.85
C GLY A 188 -13.21 6.32 -15.20
N ASP A 189 -12.33 5.45 -15.69
CA ASP A 189 -12.68 4.06 -16.01
C ASP A 189 -12.69 3.20 -14.74
N LEU A 190 -13.60 2.22 -14.71
CA LEU A 190 -13.60 1.12 -13.75
C LEU A 190 -13.13 -0.14 -14.47
N ASP A 191 -11.88 -0.53 -14.23
CA ASP A 191 -11.27 -1.74 -14.78
C ASP A 191 -11.23 -2.83 -13.74
N VAL A 192 -11.90 -3.96 -14.00
CA VAL A 192 -11.73 -5.19 -13.23
C VAL A 192 -11.40 -6.33 -14.19
N SER A 193 -10.11 -6.69 -14.27
CA SER A 193 -9.64 -7.67 -15.26
C SER A 193 -8.78 -8.79 -14.68
N ASP A 194 -8.79 -9.94 -15.36
CA ASP A 194 -7.90 -11.07 -15.06
C ASP A 194 -7.99 -11.55 -13.61
N CYS A 195 -9.14 -11.38 -12.96
CA CYS A 195 -9.34 -11.79 -11.58
C CYS A 195 -9.99 -13.18 -11.52
N GLY A 196 -9.76 -13.90 -10.42
CA GLY A 196 -10.48 -15.14 -10.07
C GLY A 196 -11.94 -14.90 -9.68
N LEU A 197 -12.51 -13.78 -10.12
CA LEU A 197 -13.76 -13.19 -9.66
C LEU A 197 -14.96 -14.03 -10.09
N SER A 198 -15.78 -14.44 -9.13
CA SER A 198 -17.11 -14.99 -9.34
C SER A 198 -18.23 -14.02 -8.93
N GLU A 199 -17.93 -13.08 -8.04
CA GLU A 199 -18.89 -12.12 -7.50
C GLU A 199 -18.26 -10.73 -7.37
N LEU A 200 -18.89 -9.73 -8.00
CA LEU A 200 -18.55 -8.33 -7.80
C LEU A 200 -19.55 -7.71 -6.82
N ASP A 201 -19.10 -6.92 -5.85
CA ASP A 201 -20.00 -6.21 -4.92
C ASP A 201 -19.72 -4.71 -4.94
N MET A 202 -20.44 -4.00 -5.82
CA MET A 202 -20.44 -2.55 -5.96
C MET A 202 -21.89 -2.08 -6.11
N ASN A 203 -22.78 -2.64 -5.30
CA ASN A 203 -24.22 -2.54 -5.53
C ASN A 203 -24.78 -1.12 -5.36
N GLN A 204 -24.03 -0.20 -4.73
CA GLN A 204 -24.37 1.22 -4.60
C GLN A 204 -23.78 2.08 -5.72
N LEU A 205 -23.01 1.51 -6.66
CA LEU A 205 -22.35 2.27 -7.72
C LEU A 205 -23.40 2.81 -8.69
N VAL A 206 -23.56 4.14 -8.71
CA VAL A 206 -24.58 4.82 -9.54
C VAL A 206 -24.00 5.29 -10.86
N ASN A 207 -22.77 5.82 -10.84
CA ASN A 207 -22.21 6.52 -11.97
C ASN A 207 -20.73 6.19 -12.19
N VAL A 208 -20.39 5.85 -13.42
CA VAL A 208 -19.01 5.72 -13.90
C VAL A 208 -18.86 6.66 -15.10
N GLN A 209 -18.11 7.75 -14.98
CA GLN A 209 -17.99 8.72 -16.08
C GLN A 209 -17.20 8.14 -17.27
N GLY A 210 -16.23 7.28 -17.02
CA GLY A 210 -15.53 6.49 -18.04
C GLY A 210 -16.23 5.17 -18.36
N SER A 211 -15.46 4.19 -18.81
CA SER A 211 -15.96 2.86 -19.16
C SER A 211 -15.94 1.91 -17.97
N VAL A 212 -16.92 1.02 -17.90
CA VAL A 212 -16.84 -0.19 -17.06
C VAL A 212 -16.27 -1.29 -17.93
N ASN A 213 -15.04 -1.72 -17.61
CA ASN A 213 -14.30 -2.74 -18.32
C ASN A 213 -14.17 -3.98 -17.44
N LEU A 214 -14.94 -5.03 -17.77
CA LEU A 214 -14.91 -6.33 -17.10
C LEU A 214 -14.42 -7.38 -18.09
N GLU A 215 -13.16 -7.79 -17.96
CA GLU A 215 -12.50 -8.68 -18.92
C GLU A 215 -11.78 -9.84 -18.21
N ASN A 216 -11.75 -11.02 -18.83
CA ASN A 216 -10.97 -12.18 -18.37
C ASN A 216 -11.27 -12.64 -16.93
N ASN A 217 -12.48 -12.39 -16.44
CA ASN A 217 -12.95 -12.90 -15.15
C ASN A 217 -13.67 -14.23 -15.39
N ALA A 218 -12.92 -15.34 -15.34
CA ALA A 218 -13.36 -16.65 -15.82
C ALA A 218 -14.55 -17.27 -15.05
N GLN A 219 -14.94 -16.70 -13.91
CA GLN A 219 -16.05 -17.20 -13.09
C GLN A 219 -17.19 -16.18 -12.93
N LEU A 220 -17.05 -14.97 -13.46
CA LEU A 220 -18.06 -13.92 -13.33
C LEU A 220 -19.17 -14.14 -14.36
N ALA A 221 -20.32 -14.64 -13.88
CA ALA A 221 -21.43 -15.03 -14.74
C ALA A 221 -22.49 -13.94 -14.91
N ASP A 222 -22.57 -12.98 -13.98
CA ASP A 222 -23.58 -11.93 -14.00
C ASP A 222 -23.08 -10.58 -13.45
N LEU A 223 -23.93 -9.56 -13.60
CA LEU A 223 -23.66 -8.17 -13.21
C LEU A 223 -24.55 -7.70 -12.04
N SER A 224 -25.08 -8.61 -11.23
CA SER A 224 -25.96 -8.27 -10.09
C SER A 224 -25.27 -7.32 -9.08
N GLY A 225 -23.95 -7.44 -8.98
CA GLY A 225 -23.05 -6.54 -8.25
C GLY A 225 -23.08 -5.07 -8.66
N LEU A 226 -23.67 -4.74 -9.81
CA LEU A 226 -23.76 -3.39 -10.38
C LEU A 226 -25.22 -2.93 -10.54
N SER A 227 -26.13 -3.45 -9.70
CA SER A 227 -27.58 -3.24 -9.86
C SER A 227 -28.05 -1.77 -9.82
N MET A 228 -27.33 -0.88 -9.14
CA MET A 228 -27.63 0.57 -9.11
C MET A 228 -26.96 1.37 -10.23
N LEU A 229 -26.13 0.76 -11.08
CA LEU A 229 -25.40 1.45 -12.13
C LEU A 229 -26.39 2.06 -13.12
N SER A 230 -26.40 3.39 -13.20
CA SER A 230 -27.41 4.14 -13.93
C SER A 230 -26.87 4.86 -15.16
N VAL A 231 -25.71 5.48 -15.02
CA VAL A 231 -25.04 6.19 -16.12
C VAL A 231 -23.59 5.74 -16.20
N VAL A 232 -23.18 5.37 -17.41
CA VAL A 232 -21.83 4.91 -17.70
C VAL A 232 -21.29 5.56 -18.98
N GLY A 233 -20.01 5.88 -19.03
CA GLY A 233 -19.32 6.37 -20.22
C GLY A 233 -19.25 5.31 -21.32
N GLY A 234 -18.89 4.08 -21.00
CA GLY A 234 -18.85 2.95 -21.94
C GLY A 234 -19.00 1.59 -21.23
N LEU A 235 -19.36 0.56 -21.98
CA LEU A 235 -19.40 -0.81 -21.46
C LEU A 235 -18.47 -1.70 -22.29
N TYR A 236 -17.55 -2.38 -21.63
CA TYR A 236 -16.70 -3.38 -22.25
C TYR A 236 -16.74 -4.65 -21.39
N LEU A 237 -17.55 -5.61 -21.81
CA LEU A 237 -17.86 -6.82 -21.07
C LEU A 237 -17.37 -8.03 -21.86
N VAL A 238 -16.27 -8.64 -21.45
CA VAL A 238 -15.67 -9.80 -22.11
C VAL A 238 -15.47 -10.94 -21.10
N GLY A 239 -16.25 -12.01 -21.21
CA GLY A 239 -16.22 -13.07 -20.20
C GLY A 239 -17.30 -14.14 -20.39
N PRO A 240 -17.52 -15.02 -19.41
CA PRO A 240 -18.52 -16.09 -19.48
C PRO A 240 -19.91 -15.66 -18.98
N PHE A 241 -20.37 -14.47 -19.38
CA PHE A 241 -21.63 -13.91 -18.89
C PHE A 241 -22.85 -14.70 -19.36
N THR A 242 -23.71 -15.10 -18.43
CA THR A 242 -25.03 -15.69 -18.72
C THR A 242 -26.17 -14.69 -18.48
N ASN A 243 -25.90 -13.59 -17.77
CA ASN A 243 -26.85 -12.52 -17.52
C ASN A 243 -26.11 -11.17 -17.51
N THR A 244 -26.56 -10.20 -18.31
CA THR A 244 -25.97 -8.84 -18.35
C THR A 244 -26.97 -7.76 -17.94
N THR A 245 -28.04 -8.14 -17.25
CA THR A 245 -29.09 -7.23 -16.82
C THR A 245 -28.55 -6.19 -15.84
N LEU A 246 -28.73 -4.91 -16.18
CA LEU A 246 -28.45 -3.76 -15.31
C LEU A 246 -29.75 -2.97 -15.12
N PRO A 247 -30.54 -3.25 -14.06
CA PRO A 247 -31.93 -2.78 -13.96
C PRO A 247 -32.06 -1.25 -13.82
N SER A 248 -31.05 -0.60 -13.25
CA SER A 248 -31.02 0.85 -13.06
C SER A 248 -30.41 1.61 -14.24
N LEU A 249 -29.88 0.90 -15.25
CA LEU A 249 -29.17 1.51 -16.36
C LEU A 249 -30.12 2.37 -17.19
N ARG A 250 -29.76 3.64 -17.35
CA ARG A 250 -30.50 4.64 -18.11
C ARG A 250 -29.73 5.14 -19.32
N ARG A 251 -28.39 5.08 -19.29
CA ARG A 251 -27.57 5.65 -20.36
C ARG A 251 -26.17 5.05 -20.39
N VAL A 252 -25.73 4.68 -21.60
CA VAL A 252 -24.33 4.46 -21.96
C VAL A 252 -23.96 5.57 -22.95
N GLN A 253 -23.04 6.45 -22.54
CA GLN A 253 -22.71 7.67 -23.31
C GLN A 253 -21.87 7.38 -24.56
N GLY A 254 -21.12 6.29 -24.54
CA GLY A 254 -20.21 5.85 -25.59
C GLY A 254 -20.60 4.47 -26.12
N ASN A 255 -19.59 3.65 -26.39
CA ASN A 255 -19.77 2.33 -26.97
C ASN A 255 -20.13 1.29 -25.89
N ALA A 256 -20.81 0.24 -26.33
CA ALA A 256 -21.04 -0.96 -25.55
C ALA A 256 -20.63 -2.18 -26.37
N LEU A 257 -19.61 -2.89 -25.89
CA LEU A 257 -19.20 -4.20 -26.37
C LEU A 257 -19.55 -5.24 -25.31
N ILE A 258 -20.30 -6.26 -25.71
CA ILE A 258 -20.57 -7.44 -24.91
C ILE A 258 -20.10 -8.64 -25.72
N SER A 259 -19.14 -9.39 -25.20
CA SER A 259 -18.62 -10.61 -25.80
C SER A 259 -18.65 -11.72 -24.77
N SER A 260 -19.70 -12.54 -24.82
CA SER A 260 -19.85 -13.68 -23.93
C SER A 260 -19.40 -14.99 -24.57
N THR A 261 -18.64 -15.80 -23.82
CA THR A 261 -18.34 -17.20 -24.19
C THR A 261 -19.50 -18.15 -23.86
N GLN A 262 -20.52 -17.67 -23.16
CA GLN A 262 -21.73 -18.41 -22.81
C GLN A 262 -22.94 -17.93 -23.63
N ALA A 263 -24.03 -18.69 -23.54
CA ALA A 263 -25.32 -18.25 -24.05
C ALA A 263 -25.80 -17.03 -23.26
N LEU A 264 -26.13 -15.95 -23.96
CA LEU A 264 -26.54 -14.68 -23.37
C LEU A 264 -27.65 -14.05 -24.20
N ASN A 265 -28.59 -13.40 -23.52
CA ASN A 265 -29.59 -12.58 -24.18
C ASN A 265 -29.05 -11.17 -24.42
N CYS A 266 -28.69 -10.87 -25.67
CA CYS A 266 -28.22 -9.54 -26.08
C CYS A 266 -29.27 -8.43 -25.97
N SER A 267 -30.50 -8.71 -25.53
CA SER A 267 -31.51 -7.69 -25.21
C SER A 267 -31.51 -7.27 -23.73
N ASP A 268 -30.73 -7.92 -22.86
CA ASP A 268 -30.64 -7.59 -21.42
C ASP A 268 -30.23 -6.11 -21.22
N ILE A 269 -29.33 -5.63 -22.08
CA ILE A 269 -29.03 -4.22 -22.23
C ILE A 269 -29.66 -3.74 -23.54
N SER A 270 -30.62 -2.83 -23.44
CA SER A 270 -31.25 -2.28 -24.64
C SER A 270 -30.25 -1.40 -25.40
N SER A 271 -30.06 -1.69 -26.69
CA SER A 271 -29.23 -0.85 -27.59
C SER A 271 -29.72 0.60 -27.65
N THR A 272 -30.98 0.88 -27.33
CA THR A 272 -31.54 2.24 -27.28
C THR A 272 -30.97 3.11 -26.15
N LEU A 273 -30.39 2.48 -25.12
CA LEU A 273 -29.71 3.18 -24.02
C LEU A 273 -28.28 3.59 -24.40
N VAL A 274 -27.75 3.07 -25.50
CA VAL A 274 -26.36 3.25 -25.95
C VAL A 274 -26.29 4.31 -27.03
N GLN A 275 -25.52 5.37 -26.77
CA GLN A 275 -25.38 6.49 -27.71
C GLN A 275 -24.33 6.22 -28.80
N GLY A 276 -23.32 5.39 -28.51
CA GLY A 276 -22.32 4.93 -29.47
C GLY A 276 -22.69 3.59 -30.14
N THR A 277 -21.67 2.85 -30.54
CA THR A 277 -21.83 1.53 -31.16
C THR A 277 -22.23 0.49 -30.12
N TYR A 278 -23.27 -0.30 -30.42
CA TYR A 278 -23.65 -1.48 -29.66
C TYR A 278 -23.29 -2.76 -30.40
N THR A 279 -22.40 -3.55 -29.82
CA THR A 279 -21.98 -4.85 -30.36
C THR A 279 -22.18 -5.91 -29.27
N CYS A 280 -22.98 -6.94 -29.56
CA CYS A 280 -23.18 -8.06 -28.64
C CYS A 280 -22.97 -9.39 -29.35
N HIS A 281 -21.95 -10.13 -28.91
CA HIS A 281 -21.59 -11.46 -29.38
C HIS A 281 -21.78 -12.44 -28.22
N ALA A 282 -22.54 -13.51 -28.43
CA ALA A 282 -22.76 -14.55 -27.44
C ALA A 282 -22.65 -15.92 -28.11
N ALA A 283 -22.28 -16.95 -27.33
CA ALA A 283 -22.30 -18.31 -27.85
C ALA A 283 -23.76 -18.70 -28.18
N THR A 284 -24.02 -19.04 -29.44
CA THR A 284 -25.33 -19.55 -29.85
C THR A 284 -25.57 -20.91 -29.20
N VAL A 285 -26.69 -21.05 -28.48
CA VAL A 285 -27.21 -22.36 -28.08
C VAL A 285 -27.53 -23.12 -29.36
N VAL A 286 -26.68 -24.06 -29.76
CA VAL A 286 -27.04 -25.00 -30.82
C VAL A 286 -28.14 -25.87 -30.23
N GLY A 287 -29.38 -25.63 -30.66
CA GLY A 287 -30.56 -26.34 -30.18
C GLY A 287 -30.42 -27.85 -30.40
N ALA A 288 -30.05 -28.58 -29.36
CA ALA A 288 -30.31 -30.01 -29.27
C ALA A 288 -31.77 -30.17 -28.83
N SER A 289 -32.60 -30.59 -29.77
CA SER A 289 -33.96 -31.05 -29.51
C SER A 289 -33.99 -32.22 -28.53
N THR A 290 -34.90 -32.11 -27.55
CA THR A 290 -35.54 -33.14 -26.70
C THR A 290 -34.76 -33.86 -25.58
N SER A 291 -35.27 -33.59 -24.37
CA SER A 291 -35.46 -34.47 -23.19
C SER A 291 -34.27 -35.11 -22.48
N SER A 292 -33.99 -34.64 -21.26
CA SER A 292 -34.12 -35.45 -20.04
C SER A 292 -33.99 -34.58 -18.78
N THR A 293 -34.92 -34.80 -17.86
CA THR A 293 -34.96 -34.30 -16.48
C THR A 293 -33.66 -34.61 -15.73
N ALA A 294 -33.01 -33.57 -15.19
CA ALA A 294 -32.04 -33.69 -14.11
C ALA A 294 -32.39 -32.67 -13.01
N SER A 295 -32.55 -33.19 -11.79
CA SER A 295 -32.95 -32.47 -10.57
C SER A 295 -31.93 -31.40 -10.14
N PRO A 296 -32.36 -30.29 -9.52
CA PRO A 296 -31.44 -29.27 -9.02
C PRO A 296 -30.76 -29.73 -7.72
N LEU A 297 -29.43 -29.73 -7.72
CA LEU A 297 -28.61 -29.75 -6.51
C LEU A 297 -28.68 -28.37 -5.86
N GLN A 298 -29.52 -28.26 -4.83
CA GLN A 298 -29.52 -27.11 -3.93
C GLN A 298 -28.29 -27.18 -3.03
N HIS A 299 -27.36 -26.24 -3.18
CA HIS A 299 -26.47 -25.77 -2.11
C HIS A 299 -26.12 -24.31 -2.35
N GLY A 300 -27.04 -23.42 -1.98
CA GLY A 300 -26.78 -22.00 -1.77
C GLY A 300 -26.95 -21.71 -0.28
N LEU A 301 -25.86 -21.35 0.40
CA LEU A 301 -25.92 -20.88 1.77
C LEU A 301 -26.67 -19.54 1.77
N THR A 302 -27.71 -19.43 2.61
CA THR A 302 -28.56 -18.25 2.71
C THR A 302 -27.74 -17.04 3.17
N GLY A 303 -28.07 -15.84 2.69
CA GLY A 303 -27.31 -14.59 2.92
C GLY A 303 -27.05 -14.23 4.40
N GLY A 304 -27.71 -14.90 5.37
CA GLY A 304 -27.40 -14.78 6.79
C GLY A 304 -26.14 -15.53 7.25
N ALA A 305 -25.70 -16.57 6.54
CA ALA A 305 -24.47 -17.32 6.87
C ALA A 305 -23.20 -16.60 6.38
N ILE A 306 -23.30 -15.79 5.32
CA ILE A 306 -22.16 -15.15 4.65
C ILE A 306 -21.78 -13.82 5.32
N GLY A 307 -22.76 -13.05 5.81
CA GLY A 307 -22.48 -11.87 6.66
C GLY A 307 -21.75 -12.22 7.96
N GLY A 308 -21.94 -13.44 8.48
CA GLY A 308 -21.22 -13.96 9.64
C GLY A 308 -19.76 -14.33 9.34
N ILE A 309 -19.43 -14.70 8.09
CA ILE A 309 -18.07 -15.06 7.68
C ILE A 309 -17.22 -13.79 7.49
N VAL A 310 -17.78 -12.73 6.90
CA VAL A 310 -17.07 -11.45 6.74
C VAL A 310 -16.82 -10.77 8.09
N ALA A 311 -17.82 -10.74 8.98
CA ALA A 311 -17.62 -10.24 10.35
C ALA A 311 -16.68 -11.15 11.17
N GLY A 312 -16.81 -12.46 11.03
CA GLY A 312 -16.00 -13.45 11.74
C GLY A 312 -14.52 -13.42 11.36
N ILE A 313 -14.20 -13.29 10.07
CA ILE A 313 -12.82 -13.25 9.57
C ILE A 313 -12.16 -11.91 9.91
N VAL A 314 -12.88 -10.79 9.80
CA VAL A 314 -12.34 -9.47 10.21
C VAL A 314 -12.04 -9.45 11.70
N ILE A 315 -12.91 -10.02 12.54
CA ILE A 315 -12.66 -10.15 13.98
C ILE A 315 -11.52 -11.14 14.26
N ALA A 316 -11.48 -12.29 13.59
CA ALA A 316 -10.42 -13.28 13.80
C ALA A 316 -9.03 -12.76 13.39
N LEU A 317 -8.92 -12.05 12.26
CA LEU A 317 -7.67 -11.45 11.80
C LEU A 317 -7.26 -10.25 12.69
N ALA A 318 -8.22 -9.44 13.15
CA ALA A 318 -7.95 -8.39 14.13
C ALA A 318 -7.47 -8.95 15.47
N LEU A 319 -8.05 -10.08 15.93
CA LEU A 319 -7.62 -10.78 17.14
C LEU A 319 -6.26 -11.47 16.98
N LEU A 320 -5.95 -12.01 15.81
CA LEU A 320 -4.62 -12.56 15.50
C LEU A 320 -3.55 -11.45 15.51
N ALA A 321 -3.82 -10.33 14.86
CA ALA A 321 -2.92 -9.17 14.87
C ALA A 321 -2.74 -8.61 16.30
N ALA A 322 -3.81 -8.50 17.08
CA ALA A 322 -3.75 -8.07 18.48
C ALA A 322 -2.99 -9.08 19.36
N GLY A 323 -3.19 -10.39 19.15
CA GLY A 323 -2.51 -11.47 19.88
C GLY A 323 -1.00 -11.46 19.64
N ILE A 324 -0.58 -11.30 18.38
CA ILE A 324 0.83 -11.16 18.01
C ILE A 324 1.43 -9.90 18.66
N SER A 325 0.69 -8.78 18.65
CA SER A 325 1.13 -7.53 19.29
C SER A 325 1.27 -7.65 20.82
N ILE A 326 0.38 -8.39 21.50
CA ILE A 326 0.47 -8.65 22.95
C ILE A 326 1.64 -9.58 23.29
N LEU A 327 1.86 -10.64 22.50
CA LEU A 327 3.01 -11.55 22.70
C LEU A 327 4.33 -10.80 22.52
N TYR A 328 4.39 -9.92 21.54
CA TYR A 328 5.53 -9.02 21.31
C TYR A 328 5.75 -8.08 22.51
N ARG A 329 4.69 -7.46 23.04
CA ARG A 329 4.77 -6.61 24.26
C ARG A 329 5.16 -7.39 25.52
N ARG A 330 4.81 -8.67 25.65
CA ARG A 330 5.21 -9.52 26.79
C ARG A 330 6.68 -9.94 26.71
N GLN A 331 7.19 -10.24 25.53
CA GLN A 331 8.63 -10.51 25.34
C GLN A 331 9.50 -9.29 25.71
N GLN A 332 9.05 -8.08 25.37
CA GLN A 332 9.77 -6.86 25.77
C GLN A 332 9.75 -6.58 27.28
N ARG A 333 8.71 -7.01 28.02
CA ARG A 333 8.65 -6.86 29.48
C ARG A 333 9.63 -7.80 30.20
N GLY A 334 9.85 -9.01 29.68
CA GLY A 334 10.84 -9.94 30.23
C GLY A 334 12.29 -9.43 30.15
N GLY A 335 12.59 -8.51 29.23
CA GLY A 335 13.90 -7.85 29.14
C GLY A 335 14.11 -6.73 30.16
N ARG A 336 13.05 -6.14 30.71
CA ARG A 336 13.13 -5.02 31.67
C ARG A 336 13.40 -5.46 33.10
N GLU A 337 13.02 -6.69 33.45
CA GLU A 337 13.26 -7.26 34.78
C GLU A 337 14.74 -7.65 35.00
N ALA A 338 15.47 -7.95 33.93
CA ALA A 338 16.90 -8.27 33.99
C ALA A 338 17.80 -7.04 34.25
N GLN A 339 17.35 -5.82 33.93
CA GLN A 339 18.12 -4.60 34.17
C GLN A 339 17.93 -4.04 35.58
N GLN A 340 16.78 -4.26 36.22
CA GLN A 340 16.53 -3.78 37.58
C GLN A 340 17.32 -4.57 38.65
N GLN A 341 17.61 -5.85 38.43
CA GLN A 341 18.44 -6.64 39.35
C GLN A 341 19.93 -6.27 39.29
N GLN A 342 20.41 -5.68 38.19
CA GLN A 342 21.80 -5.26 38.05
C GLN A 342 22.06 -3.85 38.63
N GLU A 343 21.03 -2.99 38.63
CA GLU A 343 21.07 -1.66 39.25
C GLU A 343 21.03 -1.76 40.80
N GLN A 344 20.24 -2.69 41.35
CA GLN A 344 20.08 -2.84 42.81
C GLN A 344 21.31 -3.41 43.52
N SER A 345 22.15 -4.19 42.82
CA SER A 345 23.44 -4.67 43.34
C SER A 345 24.55 -3.61 43.35
N ARG A 346 24.36 -2.47 42.66
CA ARG A 346 25.34 -1.38 42.62
C ARG A 346 25.16 -0.29 43.67
N VAL A 347 24.08 -0.32 44.46
CA VAL A 347 23.68 0.78 45.36
C VAL A 347 24.13 0.56 46.82
N VAL A 348 24.81 -0.54 47.15
CA VAL A 348 25.31 -0.80 48.51
C VAL A 348 26.81 -0.53 48.58
N GLU A 349 27.20 0.74 48.61
CA GLU A 349 28.44 1.24 49.22
C GLU A 349 28.34 2.79 49.38
N ASP A 350 28.23 3.24 50.64
CA ASP A 350 28.16 4.63 51.16
C ASP A 350 29.61 5.17 51.41
N PRO A 351 29.93 6.43 51.86
CA PRO A 351 29.10 7.62 52.11
C PRO A 351 29.70 9.03 51.75
N LEU A 352 28.83 10.06 51.90
CA LEU A 352 29.03 11.45 52.42
C LEU A 352 29.59 12.64 51.58
N HIS A 353 28.85 13.77 51.74
CA HIS A 353 29.11 15.21 51.46
C HIS A 353 29.11 15.64 49.97
N GLU A 354 28.49 16.75 49.54
CA GLU A 354 28.37 18.08 50.15
C GLU A 354 27.23 18.91 49.51
N VAL A 355 26.78 19.94 50.23
CA VAL A 355 25.71 20.88 49.87
C VAL A 355 26.21 21.93 48.86
N GLY A 356 25.43 22.21 47.81
CA GLY A 356 25.72 23.31 46.89
C GLY A 356 24.54 23.67 45.98
N THR A 357 23.86 24.77 46.32
CA THR A 357 22.80 25.42 45.54
C THR A 357 23.32 26.02 44.22
N GLN A 358 22.58 25.91 43.11
CA GLN A 358 22.02 27.08 42.38
C GLN A 358 21.23 26.73 41.11
N GLN A 359 20.25 27.61 40.84
CA GLN A 359 19.20 27.58 39.83
C GLN A 359 19.65 27.91 38.40
N ARG A 360 18.98 27.21 37.45
CA ARG A 360 18.41 27.68 36.16
C ARG A 360 18.84 29.07 35.64
N ARG A 361 19.33 29.08 34.39
CA ARG A 361 18.63 29.69 33.22
C ARG A 361 19.15 29.09 31.91
N ARG A 362 18.20 28.76 31.02
CA ARG A 362 18.38 28.41 29.61
C ARG A 362 18.44 29.70 28.78
N ASP A 363 19.20 29.65 27.70
CA ASP A 363 18.84 30.22 26.39
C ASP A 363 19.27 29.19 25.33
N PRO A 364 18.42 28.73 24.40
CA PRO A 364 18.86 27.95 23.25
C PRO A 364 19.12 28.87 22.05
N ALA A 365 20.32 28.76 21.49
CA ALA A 365 20.66 29.36 20.20
C ALA A 365 20.01 28.57 19.06
N GLU A 366 19.19 29.28 18.29
CA GLU A 366 18.69 28.93 16.96
C GLU A 366 19.87 28.66 16.01
N LYS A 367 19.85 27.52 15.33
CA LYS A 367 20.82 27.20 14.26
C LYS A 367 20.06 26.81 13.00
N ASP A 368 19.95 27.78 12.10
CA ASP A 368 19.72 27.53 10.68
C ASP A 368 20.87 26.69 10.12
N GLY A 369 20.54 25.59 9.47
CA GLY A 369 21.51 24.78 8.75
C GLY A 369 20.89 23.53 8.18
N ASN A 370 20.85 23.42 6.84
CA ASN A 370 20.61 22.18 6.14
C ASN A 370 21.60 21.11 6.64
N ALA A 371 21.10 20.12 7.41
CA ALA A 371 21.92 19.02 7.89
C ALA A 371 22.08 17.98 6.78
N ILE A 372 23.09 18.16 5.93
CA ILE A 372 23.61 17.09 5.08
C ILE A 372 24.65 16.34 5.93
N PHE A 373 24.33 15.12 6.36
CA PHE A 373 25.27 14.26 7.08
C PHE A 373 25.83 13.21 6.11
N GLU A 374 26.96 13.51 5.47
CA GLU A 374 27.75 12.52 4.73
C GLU A 374 28.69 11.79 5.70
N VAL A 375 28.66 10.46 5.70
CA VAL A 375 29.57 9.63 6.49
C VAL A 375 30.86 9.41 5.68
N PRO A 376 32.04 9.88 6.14
CA PRO A 376 33.29 9.64 5.41
C PRO A 376 33.78 8.20 5.64
N GLY A 377 33.76 7.39 4.58
CA GLY A 377 34.46 6.11 4.53
C GLY A 377 35.94 6.30 4.20
N LYS A 378 36.83 6.09 5.17
CA LYS A 378 38.28 5.96 4.95
C LYS A 378 38.58 4.60 4.30
N TRP A 379 39.18 4.61 3.11
CA TRP A 379 39.88 3.46 2.56
C TRP A 379 41.27 3.35 3.22
N PRO A 380 41.73 2.17 3.64
CA PRO A 380 43.13 1.97 3.99
C PRO A 380 43.97 1.71 2.73
N ASP A 381 44.90 2.63 2.44
CA ASP A 381 46.05 2.39 1.56
C ASP A 381 47.06 1.45 2.23
N ARG A 382 47.40 0.33 1.58
CA ARG A 382 48.78 -0.02 1.16
C ARG A 382 48.86 -1.44 0.61
N GLY A 383 49.51 -1.53 -0.54
CA GLY A 383 50.15 -2.73 -1.08
C GLY A 383 50.99 -2.35 -2.30
N GLU A 384 52.22 -1.91 -2.07
CA GLU A 384 53.24 -1.72 -3.13
C GLU A 384 53.75 -3.07 -3.67
N LEU A 385 54.28 -2.98 -4.90
CA LEU A 385 55.28 -3.78 -5.63
C LEU A 385 54.73 -4.22 -7.01
N ALA A 386 55.42 -4.15 -8.15
CA ALA A 386 56.60 -3.45 -8.61
C ALA A 386 56.65 -3.60 -10.15
N GLY A 387 57.19 -2.61 -10.86
CA GLY A 387 57.91 -2.81 -12.13
C GLY A 387 57.13 -2.66 -13.46
N SER A 388 57.40 -1.57 -14.18
CA SER A 388 58.22 -1.62 -15.41
C SER A 388 58.32 -0.25 -16.07
N GLN A 389 59.50 0.01 -16.64
CA GLN A 389 59.92 1.26 -17.24
C GLN A 389 59.32 1.46 -18.64
N SER A 390 58.97 2.70 -19.00
CA SER A 390 59.52 3.41 -20.19
C SER A 390 58.89 4.81 -20.37
N ARG A 391 59.76 5.78 -20.66
CA ARG A 391 59.53 7.21 -21.00
C ARG A 391 59.56 7.38 -22.54
N PRO A 392 59.40 8.60 -23.13
CA PRO A 392 58.38 9.66 -22.96
C PRO A 392 57.92 10.26 -24.33
N ASN A 393 57.07 11.29 -24.32
CA ASN A 393 56.90 12.42 -25.29
C ASN A 393 55.39 12.74 -25.50
N GLY A 394 54.87 13.97 -25.46
CA GLY A 394 55.46 15.30 -25.29
C GLY A 394 54.38 16.39 -25.05
N VAL A 395 54.86 17.52 -24.52
CA VAL A 395 54.42 18.94 -24.63
C VAL A 395 53.14 19.17 -25.48
N GLY A 396 52.00 19.68 -24.99
CA GLY A 396 51.69 21.03 -24.43
C GLY A 396 51.01 21.92 -25.50
N PRO A 397 50.28 23.03 -25.20
CA PRO A 397 49.81 23.57 -23.92
C PRO A 397 48.32 24.04 -23.90
N GLU A 398 47.87 24.36 -22.67
CA GLU A 398 46.91 25.39 -22.23
C GLU A 398 45.83 25.98 -23.17
N LYS A 399 44.59 26.01 -22.67
CA LYS A 399 43.95 27.29 -22.29
C LYS A 399 42.80 27.11 -21.30
N ARG A 400 42.93 27.87 -20.23
CA ARG A 400 42.05 28.12 -19.09
C ARG A 400 41.02 29.20 -19.48
N TYR A 401 39.74 29.03 -19.17
CA TYR A 401 38.85 30.15 -18.83
C TYR A 401 37.77 29.68 -17.85
N GLU A 402 37.72 30.40 -16.74
CA GLU A 402 36.75 30.34 -15.66
C GLU A 402 35.55 31.27 -15.95
N LEU A 403 34.47 31.01 -15.20
CA LEU A 403 33.34 31.87 -14.80
C LEU A 403 32.19 32.10 -15.79
N SER A 404 31.11 31.34 -15.55
CA SER A 404 29.77 31.85 -15.17
C SER A 404 29.05 30.75 -14.41
#